data_AF-A0A7R9EI23-F1
#
_entry.id   AF-A0A7R9EI23-F1
#
_cell.length_a   1.000
_cell.length_b   1.000
_cell.length_c   1.000
_cell.angle_alpha   90.00
_cell.angle_beta   90.00
_cell.angle_gamma   90.00
#
_symmetry.space_group_name_H-M   'P 1'
#
loop_
_entity.id
_entity.type
_entity.pdbx_description
1 polymer ?
#
loop_
_entity_poly.entity_id
_entity_poly.type
_entity_poly.pdbx_seq_one_letter_code
_entity_poly.pdbx_strand_id
1 'polypeptide(L)'
;MILVHWAGTETATQWCGYMNGAVQAGQRAAIEVMYELRPQVLTVADISGVETHQTHNLEPEPVPHVYRWTLSLPLLLIGVGWIVYAIRSKYWFIGTGRIA
;
A
#
# COMPACT_ATOMS: atom_id res chain seq x y z
N MET A 1 21.00 -6.84 31.98
CA MET A 1 19.64 -6.65 31.42
C MET A 1 19.75 -6.88 29.92
N ILE A 2 18.90 -7.71 29.31
CA ILE A 2 18.93 -7.92 27.85
C ILE A 2 17.94 -6.94 27.23
N LEU A 3 18.41 -6.05 26.36
CA LEU A 3 17.59 -5.11 25.59
C LEU A 3 17.31 -5.72 24.21
N VAL A 4 16.04 -5.73 23.82
CA VAL A 4 15.58 -6.24 22.52
C VAL A 4 15.10 -5.05 21.70
N HIS A 5 15.74 -4.81 20.55
CA HIS A 5 15.39 -3.74 19.62
C HIS A 5 14.57 -4.31 18.47
N TRP A 6 13.44 -3.68 18.19
CA TRP A 6 12.53 -4.10 17.13
C TRP A 6 12.78 -3.31 15.85
N ALA A 7 12.88 -4.05 14.73
CA ALA A 7 12.98 -3.53 13.38
C ALA A 7 12.02 -4.28 12.45
N GLY A 8 11.24 -3.54 11.68
CA GLY A 8 10.24 -4.05 10.74
C GLY A 8 9.65 -2.89 9.94
N THR A 9 9.08 -3.17 8.76
CA THR A 9 8.51 -2.12 7.89
C THR A 9 7.41 -1.32 8.59
N GLU A 10 6.76 -1.92 9.58
CA GLU A 10 5.67 -1.36 10.39
C GLU A 10 6.18 -0.37 11.44
N THR A 11 7.47 -0.46 11.77
CA THR A 11 8.16 0.41 12.76
C THR A 11 9.01 1.48 12.08
N ALA A 12 8.92 1.58 10.75
CA ALA A 12 9.59 2.61 9.97
C ALA A 12 8.87 3.96 10.12
N THR A 13 9.61 5.04 10.36
CA THR A 13 9.02 6.39 10.42
C THR A 13 8.71 6.94 9.03
N GLN A 14 9.35 6.38 7.99
CA GLN A 14 9.11 6.68 6.58
C GLN A 14 8.93 5.36 5.80
N TRP A 15 8.18 5.40 4.70
CA TRP A 15 8.00 4.24 3.80
C TRP A 15 7.41 3.00 4.51
N CYS A 16 6.51 3.20 5.47
CA CYS A 16 5.86 2.11 6.18
C CYS A 16 5.13 1.17 5.20
N GLY A 17 5.38 -0.14 5.32
CA GLY A 17 4.88 -1.16 4.39
C GLY A 17 5.67 -1.34 3.10
N TYR A 18 6.78 -0.59 2.92
CA TYR A 18 7.68 -0.72 1.77
C TYR A 18 9.07 -1.19 2.19
N MET A 19 9.83 -1.75 1.24
CA MET A 19 11.20 -2.27 1.44
C MET A 19 12.12 -1.21 2.08
N ASN A 20 12.04 0.04 1.61
CA ASN A 20 12.85 1.14 2.15
C ASN A 20 12.55 1.41 3.64
N GLY A 21 11.32 1.19 4.08
CA GLY A 21 10.94 1.28 5.49
C GLY A 21 11.58 0.17 6.34
N ALA A 22 11.67 -1.06 5.83
CA ALA A 22 12.41 -2.13 6.51
C ALA A 22 13.89 -1.78 6.70
N VAL A 23 14.54 -1.24 5.65
CA VAL A 23 15.94 -0.82 5.72
C VAL A 23 16.13 0.28 6.75
N GLN A 24 15.24 1.30 6.74
CA GLN A 24 15.25 2.38 7.73
C GLN A 24 15.15 1.85 9.16
N ALA A 25 14.16 1.00 9.42
CA ALA A 25 13.91 0.46 10.75
C ALA A 25 15.09 -0.41 11.25
N GLY A 26 15.74 -1.14 10.34
CA GLY A 26 16.95 -1.91 10.64
C GLY A 26 18.14 -1.04 11.00
N GLN A 27 18.40 0.04 10.24
CA GLN A 27 19.47 0.98 10.55
C GLN A 27 19.26 1.66 11.91
N ARG A 28 18.02 2.06 12.22
CA ARG A 28 17.65 2.60 13.53
C ARG A 28 17.97 1.60 14.66
N ALA A 29 17.49 0.36 14.55
CA ALA A 29 17.73 -0.64 15.58
C ALA A 29 19.23 -0.95 15.77
N ALA A 30 20.01 -0.94 14.70
CA ALA A 30 21.46 -1.12 14.77
C ALA A 30 22.16 0.01 15.54
N ILE A 31 21.73 1.27 15.34
CA ILE A 31 22.24 2.42 16.10
C ILE A 31 21.88 2.29 17.58
N GLU A 32 20.63 1.93 17.89
CA GLU A 32 20.18 1.75 19.27
C GLU A 32 21.00 0.66 19.99
N VAL A 33 21.24 -0.48 19.34
CA VAL A 33 22.09 -1.57 19.87
C VAL A 33 23.53 -1.07 20.07
N MET A 34 24.08 -0.36 19.09
CA MET A 34 25.46 0.14 19.16
C MET A 34 25.62 1.19 20.26
N TYR A 35 24.61 2.03 20.48
CA TYR A 35 24.58 3.02 21.57
C TYR A 35 24.60 2.35 22.94
N GLU A 36 23.83 1.27 23.12
CA GLU A 36 23.79 0.50 24.37
C GLU A 36 25.07 -0.31 24.60
N LEU A 37 25.63 -0.92 23.56
CA LEU A 37 26.81 -1.79 23.69
C LEU A 37 28.12 -1.01 23.79
N ARG A 38 28.31 0.01 22.94
CA ARG A 38 29.54 0.82 22.85
C ARG A 38 29.25 2.23 22.33
N PRO A 39 28.85 3.16 23.21
CA PRO A 39 28.51 4.52 22.81
C PRO A 39 29.70 5.31 22.23
N GLN A 40 30.96 4.92 22.53
CA GLN A 40 32.13 5.63 21.99
C GLN A 40 32.39 5.35 20.50
N VAL A 41 31.74 4.34 19.93
CA VAL A 41 31.93 3.95 18.52
C VAL A 41 31.04 4.77 17.58
N LEU A 42 29.95 5.35 18.09
CA LEU A 42 29.05 6.18 17.30
C LEU A 42 29.57 7.62 17.23
N THR A 43 29.98 8.06 16.05
CA THR A 43 30.22 9.48 15.79
C THR A 43 28.96 10.15 15.23
N VAL A 44 28.84 11.47 15.40
CA VAL A 44 27.73 12.25 14.83
C VAL A 44 27.67 12.07 13.30
N ALA A 45 28.81 11.90 12.64
CA ALA A 45 28.90 11.64 11.22
C ALA A 45 28.26 10.29 10.82
N ASP A 46 28.43 9.25 11.64
CA ASP A 46 27.83 7.93 11.38
C ASP A 46 26.31 7.99 11.49
N ILE A 47 25.78 8.78 12.43
CA ILE A 47 24.34 8.99 12.62
C ILE A 47 23.76 9.80 11.44
N SER A 48 24.44 10.86 11.02
CA SER A 48 24.00 11.70 9.90
C SER A 48 24.13 11.00 8.52
N GLY A 49 25.13 10.14 8.34
CA GLY A 49 25.35 9.40 7.10
C GLY A 49 24.22 8.39 6.80
N VAL A 50 23.64 7.79 7.84
CA VAL A 50 22.49 6.88 7.73
C VAL A 50 21.26 7.59 7.17
N GLU A 51 20.98 8.82 7.62
CA GLU A 51 19.85 9.61 7.13
C GLU A 51 20.04 10.09 5.67
N THR A 52 21.27 10.44 5.30
CA THR A 52 21.57 11.06 4.00
C THR A 52 21.47 10.07 2.83
N HIS A 53 21.79 8.79 3.04
CA HIS A 53 21.71 7.79 1.98
C HIS A 53 20.27 7.42 1.59
N GLN A 54 19.27 7.72 2.43
CA GLN A 54 17.86 7.46 2.14
C GLN A 54 17.18 8.56 1.32
N THR A 55 17.65 9.82 1.44
CA THR A 55 17.00 10.97 0.81
C THR A 55 17.35 11.16 -0.67
N HIS A 56 18.43 10.57 -1.18
CA HIS A 56 18.78 10.69 -2.61
C HIS A 56 17.89 9.81 -3.53
N ASN A 57 17.07 8.90 -3.00
CA ASN A 57 16.14 8.09 -3.79
C ASN A 57 14.68 8.61 -3.74
N LEU A 58 14.50 9.89 -3.39
CA LEU A 58 13.21 10.59 -3.43
C LEU A 58 12.73 10.87 -4.86
N GLU A 59 12.56 9.84 -5.69
CA GLU A 59 11.49 9.91 -6.67
C GLU A 59 10.23 9.43 -5.92
N PRO A 60 9.19 10.26 -5.78
CA PRO A 60 7.99 9.84 -5.07
C PRO A 60 7.45 8.60 -5.77
N GLU A 61 7.47 7.46 -5.08
CA GLU A 61 6.78 6.25 -5.52
C GLU A 61 5.37 6.65 -5.99
N PRO A 62 4.96 6.25 -7.20
CA PRO A 62 3.70 6.69 -7.77
C PRO A 62 2.59 6.39 -6.78
N VAL A 63 1.89 7.43 -6.35
CA VAL A 63 0.68 7.33 -5.52
C VAL A 63 -0.13 6.14 -6.02
N PRO A 64 -0.57 5.20 -5.15
CA PRO A 64 -1.24 3.99 -5.58
C PRO A 64 -2.37 4.40 -6.49
N HIS A 65 -2.18 4.13 -7.79
CA HIS A 65 -3.15 4.49 -8.80
C HIS A 65 -4.36 3.63 -8.50
N VAL A 66 -5.32 4.21 -7.79
CA VAL A 66 -6.68 3.68 -7.73
C VAL A 66 -7.13 3.65 -9.18
N TYR A 67 -7.01 2.48 -9.80
CA TYR A 67 -7.23 2.31 -11.23
C TYR A 67 -8.63 2.83 -11.53
N ARG A 68 -8.74 3.94 -12.28
CA ARG A 68 -10.03 4.59 -12.62
C ARG A 68 -11.06 3.62 -13.24
N TRP A 69 -10.58 2.48 -13.71
CA TRP A 69 -11.35 1.38 -14.28
C TRP A 69 -12.06 0.46 -13.25
N THR A 70 -11.70 0.49 -11.97
CA THR A 70 -12.41 -0.31 -10.94
C THR A 70 -13.85 0.16 -10.75
N LEU A 71 -14.17 1.41 -11.10
CA LEU A 71 -15.54 1.95 -11.10
C LEU A 71 -16.27 1.72 -12.43
N SER A 72 -15.58 1.66 -13.57
CA SER A 72 -16.23 1.42 -14.87
C SER A 72 -16.73 -0.02 -15.03
N LEU A 73 -16.04 -0.98 -14.41
CA LEU A 73 -16.37 -2.40 -14.49
C LEU A 73 -17.73 -2.75 -13.82
N PRO A 74 -18.03 -2.32 -12.57
CA PRO A 74 -19.35 -2.53 -11.98
C PRO A 74 -20.45 -1.75 -12.70
N LEU A 75 -20.17 -0.53 -13.18
CA LEU A 75 -21.12 0.27 -13.96
C LEU A 75 -21.53 -0.43 -15.26
N LEU A 76 -20.56 -1.03 -15.96
CA LEU A 76 -20.80 -1.79 -17.18
C LEU A 76 -21.63 -3.05 -16.89
N LEU A 77 -21.31 -3.80 -15.83
CA LEU A 77 -22.07 -4.98 -15.43
C LEU A 77 -23.52 -4.64 -15.05
N ILE A 78 -23.74 -3.54 -14.32
CA ILE A 78 -25.08 -3.06 -13.98
C ILE A 78 -25.85 -2.67 -15.26
N GLY A 79 -25.21 -1.95 -16.18
CA GLY A 79 -25.81 -1.57 -17.46
C GLY A 79 -26.20 -2.77 -18.32
N VAL A 80 -25.30 -3.74 -18.48
CA VAL A 80 -25.58 -4.98 -19.22
C VAL A 80 -26.70 -5.79 -18.55
N GLY A 81 -26.68 -5.91 -17.22
CA GLY A 81 -27.74 -6.57 -16.45
C GLY A 81 -29.10 -5.92 -16.65
N TRP A 82 -29.16 -4.58 -16.64
CA TRP A 82 -30.37 -3.81 -16.93
C TRP A 82 -30.88 -4.04 -18.35
N ILE A 83 -30.00 -4.05 -19.34
CA ILE A 83 -30.36 -4.29 -20.75
C ILE A 83 -30.96 -5.69 -20.90
N VAL A 84 -30.32 -6.72 -20.34
CA VAL A 84 -30.83 -8.10 -20.37
C VAL A 84 -32.18 -8.20 -19.66
N TYR A 85 -32.33 -7.56 -18.50
CA TYR A 85 -33.59 -7.52 -17.77
C TYR A 85 -34.70 -6.84 -18.58
N ALA A 86 -34.41 -5.69 -19.21
CA ALA A 86 -35.38 -4.93 -20.01
C ALA A 86 -35.79 -5.65 -21.29
N ILE A 87 -34.86 -6.34 -21.94
CA ILE A 87 -35.13 -7.22 -23.07
C ILE A 87 -36.06 -8.34 -22.60
N ARG A 88 -35.69 -9.07 -21.54
CA ARG A 88 -36.51 -10.16 -21.00
C ARG A 88 -37.91 -9.69 -20.61
N SER A 89 -38.05 -8.54 -19.94
CA SER A 89 -39.34 -8.02 -19.51
C SER A 89 -40.24 -7.62 -20.69
N LYS A 90 -39.67 -6.99 -21.74
CA LYS A 90 -40.43 -6.64 -22.96
C LYS A 90 -40.87 -7.87 -23.75
N TYR A 91 -39.99 -8.85 -23.97
CA TYR A 91 -40.34 -10.06 -24.72
C TYR A 91 -41.24 -11.01 -23.92
N TRP A 92 -41.11 -11.04 -22.59
CA TRP A 92 -42.03 -11.78 -21.71
C TRP A 92 -43.45 -11.20 -21.74
N PHE A 93 -43.58 -9.87 -21.72
CA PHE A 93 -44.88 -9.20 -21.75
C PHE A 93 -45.64 -9.40 -23.08
N ILE A 94 -44.92 -9.59 -24.19
CA ILE A 94 -45.49 -9.84 -25.52
C ILE A 94 -45.93 -11.31 -25.70
N GLY A 95 -45.41 -12.24 -24.90
CA GLY A 95 -45.71 -13.68 -24.98
C GLY A 95 -47.02 -14.13 -24.32
N THR A 96 -47.63 -13.30 -23.47
CA THR A 96 -48.95 -13.57 -22.87
C THR A 96 -50.05 -12.80 -23.59
N GLY A 97 -50.28 -13.18 -24.85
CA GLY A 97 -51.54 -12.91 -25.54
C GLY A 97 -52.61 -13.91 -25.08
N ARG A 98 -53.73 -13.38 -24.59
CA ARG A 98 -55.01 -14.08 -24.42
C ARG A 98 -55.26 -15.06 -25.58
N ILE A 99 -55.33 -16.35 -25.24
CA ILE A 99 -56.15 -17.33 -25.94
C ILE A 99 -56.87 -18.13 -24.85
N ALA A 100 -58.20 -17.98 -24.85
CA ALA A 100 -59.21 -18.53 -23.92
C ALA A 100 -59.20 -17.96 -22.50
#